data_AF-A0A222P634-F1
#
_entry.id   AF-A0A222P634-F1
#
_cell.length_a   1.000
_cell.length_b   1.000
_cell.length_c   1.000
_cell.angle_alpha   90.00
_cell.angle_beta   90.00
_cell.angle_gamma   90.00
#
_symmetry.space_group_name_H-M   'P 1'
#
loop_
_entity.id
_entity.type
_entity.pdbx_description
1 polymer ?
#
loop_
_entity_poly.entity_id
_entity_poly.type
_entity_poly.pdbx_seq_one_letter_code
_entity_poly.pdbx_strand_id
1 'polypeptide(L)'
;MAYTPTPVPFSVADEYIGAAPYLTYLKQQGWVGVIQFFKNNSVGNCSFSENNIKLSHGSVVIAKEDVRQDVNGKTTTVEVMGDENFGFTYTVEWFDDLFFRKLECASKHYSTQTTDAVIKIAQQIDSN
;
A
#
# COMPACT_ATOMS: atom_id res chain seq x y z
N MET A 1 -8.69 12.59 11.24
CA MET A 1 -8.98 11.84 10.01
C MET A 1 -10.47 11.95 9.73
N ALA A 2 -10.90 11.95 8.47
CA ALA A 2 -12.32 11.97 8.10
C ALA A 2 -13.00 10.57 8.20
N TYR A 3 -12.21 9.54 8.52
CA TYR A 3 -12.61 8.15 8.69
C TYR A 3 -11.65 7.48 9.70
N THR A 4 -11.94 6.23 10.09
CA THR A 4 -11.04 5.42 10.93
C THR A 4 -10.05 4.66 10.05
N PRO A 5 -8.73 4.93 10.15
CA PRO A 5 -7.76 4.26 9.30
C PRO A 5 -7.49 2.80 9.69
N THR A 6 -7.18 1.97 8.70
CA THR A 6 -6.72 0.58 8.85
C THR A 6 -5.31 0.58 9.43
N PRO A 7 -5.05 0.04 10.63
CA PRO A 7 -3.70 -0.02 11.18
C PRO A 7 -2.86 -1.10 10.49
N VAL A 8 -1.56 -0.85 10.30
CA VAL A 8 -0.62 -1.91 9.91
C VAL A 8 -0.55 -2.96 11.04
N PRO A 9 -0.85 -4.24 10.77
CA PRO A 9 -0.77 -5.28 11.80
C PRO A 9 0.65 -5.46 12.36
N PHE A 10 0.78 -5.71 13.66
CA PHE A 10 2.08 -6.03 14.28
C PHE A 10 2.73 -7.29 13.70
N SER A 11 1.94 -8.19 13.09
CA SER A 11 2.46 -9.40 12.43
C SER A 11 3.25 -9.12 11.15
N VAL A 12 3.08 -7.95 10.54
CA VAL A 12 3.81 -7.56 9.31
C VAL A 12 4.87 -6.49 9.54
N ALA A 13 4.86 -5.83 10.70
CA ALA A 13 5.79 -4.77 11.05
C ALA A 13 6.73 -5.24 12.17
N ASP A 14 7.98 -5.53 11.83
CA ASP A 14 9.04 -5.76 12.83
C ASP A 14 9.33 -4.49 13.63
N GLU A 15 9.19 -3.32 12.98
CA GLU A 15 9.32 -2.00 13.62
C GLU A 15 8.32 -1.04 12.98
N TYR A 16 7.45 -0.44 13.81
CA TYR A 16 6.56 0.63 13.36
C TYR A 16 7.24 1.99 13.52
N ILE A 17 7.34 2.75 12.43
CA ILE A 17 8.07 4.02 12.39
C ILE A 17 7.13 5.19 12.69
N GLY A 18 5.94 5.22 12.08
CA GLY A 18 4.98 6.29 12.29
C GLY A 18 3.92 6.39 11.21
N ALA A 19 3.06 7.41 11.34
CA ALA A 19 2.04 7.72 10.35
C ALA A 19 1.97 9.21 10.07
N ALA A 20 1.50 9.56 8.87
CA ALA A 20 1.20 10.92 8.48
C ALA A 20 -0.15 10.99 7.74
N PRO A 21 -0.87 12.13 7.81
CA PRO A 21 -1.99 12.37 6.93
C PRO A 21 -1.56 12.39 5.46
N TYR A 22 -2.45 11.93 4.57
CA TYR A 22 -2.16 11.74 3.15
C TYR A 22 -3.30 12.28 2.28
N LEU A 23 -2.94 12.87 1.14
CA LEU A 23 -3.83 13.41 0.10
C LEU A 23 -4.69 14.62 0.53
N THR A 24 -6.01 14.55 0.40
CA THR A 24 -6.89 15.73 0.47
C THR A 24 -7.38 15.97 1.89
N TYR A 25 -7.34 17.23 2.34
CA TYR A 25 -8.02 17.67 3.56
C TYR A 25 -9.42 18.19 3.22
N LEU A 26 -10.45 17.57 3.79
CA LEU A 26 -11.82 18.04 3.71
C LEU A 26 -12.09 18.99 4.88
N LYS A 27 -12.50 20.22 4.55
CA LYS A 27 -12.84 21.25 5.54
C LYS A 27 -13.87 20.68 6.54
N GLN A 28 -13.57 20.80 7.83
CA GLN A 28 -14.39 20.32 8.96
C GLN A 28 -14.53 18.79 9.09
N GLN A 29 -13.98 17.98 8.18
CA GLN A 29 -14.04 16.51 8.27
C GLN A 29 -12.66 15.91 8.56
N GLY A 30 -11.59 16.47 7.99
CA GLY A 30 -10.22 15.98 8.15
C GLY A 30 -9.63 15.39 6.87
N TRP A 31 -8.49 14.73 7.00
CA TRP A 31 -7.80 14.09 5.89
C TRP A 31 -8.50 12.81 5.42
N VAL A 32 -8.54 12.60 4.11
CA VAL A 32 -9.16 11.43 3.44
C VAL A 32 -8.21 10.26 3.22
N GLY A 33 -6.92 10.44 3.55
CA GLY A 33 -5.92 9.38 3.46
C GLY A 33 -4.95 9.38 4.63
N VAL A 34 -4.38 8.22 4.91
CA VAL A 34 -3.23 8.06 5.81
C VAL A 34 -2.12 7.34 5.08
N ILE A 35 -0.88 7.60 5.48
CA ILE A 35 0.28 6.77 5.15
C ILE A 35 0.97 6.35 6.44
N GLN A 36 1.30 5.07 6.54
CA GLN A 36 1.98 4.44 7.66
C GLN A 36 3.32 3.89 7.19
N PHE A 37 4.37 4.14 7.96
CA PHE A 37 5.74 3.71 7.68
C PHE A 37 6.15 2.63 8.67
N PHE A 38 6.74 1.56 8.17
CA PHE A 38 7.21 0.45 8.98
C PHE A 38 8.37 -0.27 8.31
N LYS A 39 9.08 -1.06 9.09
CA LYS A 39 10.13 -1.97 8.60
C LYS A 39 9.63 -3.39 8.71
N ASN A 40 9.92 -4.17 7.67
CA ASN A 40 9.79 -5.62 7.66
C ASN A 40 11.15 -6.20 7.25
N ASN A 41 11.75 -7.01 8.12
CA ASN A 41 13.09 -7.55 7.94
C ASN A 41 13.23 -8.48 6.73
N SER A 42 12.12 -9.01 6.21
CA SER A 42 12.12 -9.89 5.03
C SER A 42 12.11 -9.13 3.70
N VAL A 43 11.62 -7.88 3.67
CA VAL A 43 11.50 -7.09 2.43
C VAL A 43 12.26 -5.77 2.46
N GLY A 44 12.24 -5.05 3.58
CA GLY A 44 12.89 -3.76 3.77
C GLY A 44 12.00 -2.72 4.45
N ASN A 45 12.23 -1.45 4.14
CA ASN A 45 11.39 -0.36 4.62
C ASN A 45 10.16 -0.23 3.73
N CYS A 46 8.99 -0.13 4.33
CA CYS A 46 7.71 -0.11 3.66
C CYS A 46 6.87 1.12 4.04
N SER A 47 6.01 1.52 3.13
CA SER A 47 4.92 2.44 3.38
C SER A 47 3.60 1.83 2.93
N PHE A 48 2.60 1.86 3.81
CA PHE A 48 1.23 1.49 3.50
C PHE A 48 0.38 2.76 3.52
N SER A 49 -0.25 3.08 2.40
CA SER A 49 -1.22 4.16 2.32
C SER A 49 -2.59 3.65 1.94
N GLU A 50 -3.59 4.35 2.46
CA GLU A 50 -4.98 4.18 2.06
C GLU A 50 -5.61 5.55 1.84
N ASN A 51 -6.45 5.63 0.82
CA ASN A 51 -7.17 6.81 0.41
C ASN A 51 -8.65 6.46 0.27
N ASN A 52 -9.51 7.15 1.02
CA ASN A 52 -10.94 7.00 0.88
C ASN A 52 -11.42 7.73 -0.39
N ILE A 53 -11.49 6.99 -1.51
CA ILE A 53 -11.85 7.53 -2.83
C ILE A 53 -13.29 8.07 -2.85
N LYS A 54 -14.17 7.52 -2.03
CA LYS A 54 -15.57 7.98 -1.92
C LYS A 54 -15.64 9.36 -1.28
N LEU A 55 -14.86 9.61 -0.22
CA LEU A 55 -14.76 10.92 0.43
C LEU A 55 -13.98 11.92 -0.42
N SER A 56 -12.94 11.47 -1.12
CA SER A 56 -12.15 12.35 -1.98
C SER A 56 -12.84 12.67 -3.32
N HIS A 57 -13.98 12.05 -3.62
CA HIS A 57 -14.60 12.05 -4.94
C HIS A 57 -13.62 11.66 -6.06
N GLY A 58 -12.69 10.75 -5.73
CA GLY A 58 -11.68 10.24 -6.64
C GLY A 58 -12.21 9.12 -7.52
N SER A 59 -11.43 8.80 -8.55
CA SER A 59 -11.63 7.61 -9.36
C SER A 59 -10.27 7.02 -9.71
N VAL A 60 -10.25 5.71 -9.95
CA VAL A 60 -9.06 4.98 -10.41
C VAL A 60 -9.40 4.36 -11.76
N VAL A 61 -8.50 4.51 -12.72
CA VAL A 61 -8.58 3.86 -14.03
C VAL A 61 -7.35 2.96 -14.17
N ILE A 62 -7.58 1.68 -14.44
CA ILE A 62 -6.52 0.66 -14.54
C ILE A 62 -6.60 0.07 -15.95
N ALA A 63 -5.45 -0.05 -16.61
CA ALA A 63 -5.37 -0.72 -17.90
C ALA A 63 -5.69 -2.22 -17.73
N LYS A 64 -6.47 -2.79 -18.64
CA LYS A 64 -6.97 -4.17 -18.48
C LYS A 64 -5.85 -5.20 -18.40
N GLU A 65 -4.75 -4.94 -19.09
CA GLU A 65 -3.52 -5.72 -19.11
C GLU A 65 -2.78 -5.77 -17.76
N ASP A 66 -2.98 -4.76 -16.90
CA ASP A 66 -2.31 -4.66 -15.60
C ASP A 66 -3.18 -5.21 -14.45
N VAL A 67 -4.44 -5.56 -14.74
CA VAL A 67 -5.39 -6.07 -13.74
C VAL A 67 -5.00 -7.47 -13.29
N ARG A 68 -4.71 -7.59 -12.00
CA ARG A 68 -4.50 -8.84 -11.27
C ARG A 68 -5.51 -8.96 -10.12
N GLN A 69 -5.46 -10.08 -9.39
CA GLN A 69 -6.32 -10.36 -8.24
C GLN A 69 -5.55 -10.96 -7.05
N ASP A 70 -4.30 -10.55 -6.85
CA ASP A 70 -3.42 -11.18 -5.86
C ASP A 70 -3.80 -10.84 -4.41
N VAL A 71 -4.46 -9.70 -4.15
CA VAL A 71 -4.84 -9.28 -2.79
C VAL A 71 -6.29 -9.67 -2.52
N ASN A 72 -6.51 -10.84 -1.91
CA ASN A 72 -7.82 -11.31 -1.42
C ASN A 72 -8.97 -11.21 -2.46
N GLY A 73 -8.66 -11.44 -3.74
CA GLY A 73 -9.65 -11.39 -4.83
C GLY A 73 -10.02 -9.98 -5.30
N LYS A 74 -9.44 -8.93 -4.71
CA LYS A 74 -9.62 -7.54 -5.13
C LYS A 74 -8.81 -7.23 -6.38
N THR A 75 -9.30 -6.31 -7.20
CA THR A 75 -8.50 -5.74 -8.30
C THR A 75 -7.17 -5.25 -7.74
N THR A 76 -6.08 -5.70 -8.34
CA THR A 76 -4.71 -5.47 -7.85
C THR A 76 -3.81 -5.08 -9.02
N THR A 77 -2.85 -4.19 -8.80
CA THR A 77 -1.70 -3.97 -9.70
C THR A 77 -0.41 -4.27 -8.92
N VAL A 78 0.60 -4.76 -9.63
CA VAL A 78 1.90 -5.09 -9.04
C VAL A 78 2.99 -4.54 -9.96
N GLU A 79 3.83 -3.67 -9.44
CA GLU A 79 4.91 -3.03 -10.16
C GLU A 79 6.23 -3.16 -9.39
N VAL A 80 7.33 -3.40 -10.12
CA VAL A 80 8.69 -3.33 -9.57
C VAL A 80 9.49 -2.36 -10.43
N MET A 81 9.98 -1.29 -9.81
CA MET A 81 10.78 -0.26 -10.49
C MET A 81 12.14 -0.14 -9.81
N GLY A 82 13.19 0.10 -10.57
CA GLY A 82 14.52 0.37 -10.03
C GLY A 82 15.65 -0.20 -10.86
N ASP A 83 16.85 -0.15 -10.30
CA ASP A 83 18.04 -0.76 -10.86
C ASP A 83 19.04 -1.17 -9.78
N GLU A 84 20.03 -1.96 -10.16
CA GLU A 84 21.02 -2.52 -9.22
C GLU A 84 21.90 -1.48 -8.52
N ASN A 85 21.98 -0.23 -9.01
CA ASN A 85 22.77 0.82 -8.39
C ASN A 85 21.99 1.59 -7.32
N PHE A 86 20.68 1.78 -7.52
CA PHE A 86 19.83 2.58 -6.63
C PHE A 86 18.85 1.75 -5.80
N GLY A 87 18.73 0.45 -6.10
CA GLY A 87 17.76 -0.44 -5.48
C GLY A 87 16.42 -0.46 -6.23
N PHE A 88 15.48 -1.20 -5.66
CA PHE A 88 14.18 -1.50 -6.24
C PHE A 88 13.05 -1.16 -5.28
N THR A 89 11.98 -0.63 -5.84
CA THR A 89 10.72 -0.38 -5.17
C THR A 89 9.69 -1.38 -5.68
N TYR A 90 9.05 -2.08 -4.75
CA TYR A 90 8.00 -3.05 -4.99
C TYR A 90 6.68 -2.43 -4.56
N THR A 91 5.79 -2.20 -5.52
CA THR A 91 4.50 -1.55 -5.31
C THR A 91 3.38 -2.55 -5.57
N VAL A 92 2.51 -2.72 -4.57
CA VAL A 92 1.26 -3.47 -4.70
C VAL A 92 0.13 -2.51 -4.38
N GLU A 93 -0.76 -2.31 -5.34
CA GLU A 93 -1.97 -1.51 -5.15
C GLU A 93 -3.19 -2.41 -5.23
N TRP A 94 -4.19 -2.13 -4.40
CA TRP A 94 -5.46 -2.85 -4.46
C TRP A 94 -6.63 -1.94 -4.12
N PHE A 95 -7.80 -2.32 -4.66
CA PHE A 95 -8.94 -1.43 -4.76
C PHE A 95 -10.22 -2.10 -4.27
N ASP A 96 -11.05 -1.33 -3.56
CA ASP A 96 -12.45 -1.66 -3.29
C ASP A 96 -13.35 -0.43 -3.50
N ASP A 97 -14.64 -0.57 -3.19
CA ASP A 97 -15.65 0.48 -3.39
C ASP A 97 -15.41 1.76 -2.59
N LEU A 98 -14.54 1.72 -1.57
CA LEU A 98 -14.29 2.82 -0.64
C LEU A 98 -12.87 3.33 -0.70
N PHE A 99 -11.90 2.46 -0.97
CA PHE A 99 -10.49 2.74 -0.79
C PHE A 99 -9.64 2.37 -2.00
N PHE A 100 -8.70 3.28 -2.28
CA PHE A 100 -7.45 2.96 -2.98
C PHE A 100 -6.38 2.71 -1.92
N ARG A 101 -5.73 1.54 -1.98
CA ARG A 101 -4.65 1.17 -1.07
C ARG A 101 -3.38 0.89 -1.84
N LYS A 102 -2.25 1.29 -1.26
CA LYS A 102 -0.92 1.07 -1.82
C LYS A 102 0.03 0.61 -0.74
N LEU A 103 0.75 -0.47 -1.01
CA LEU A 103 1.90 -0.93 -0.25
C LEU A 103 3.15 -0.76 -1.12
N GLU A 104 4.12 -0.02 -0.63
CA GLU A 104 5.36 0.27 -1.33
C GLU A 104 6.54 -0.10 -0.42
N CYS A 105 7.37 -1.05 -0.84
CA CYS A 105 8.52 -1.54 -0.08
C CYS A 105 9.81 -1.40 -0.89
N ALA A 106 10.87 -0.91 -0.25
CA ALA A 106 12.18 -0.73 -0.88
C ALA A 106 13.16 -1.85 -0.50
N SER A 107 13.84 -2.41 -1.50
CA SER A 107 14.91 -3.40 -1.34
C SER A 107 16.14 -3.06 -2.17
N LYS A 108 17.32 -3.53 -1.77
CA LYS A 108 18.57 -3.24 -2.49
C LYS A 108 18.73 -4.05 -3.79
N HIS A 109 18.10 -5.21 -3.86
CA HIS A 109 18.28 -6.15 -4.97
C HIS A 109 16.94 -6.58 -5.53
N TYR A 110 16.92 -6.84 -6.84
CA TYR A 110 15.76 -7.40 -7.49
C TYR A 110 15.57 -8.86 -7.08
N SER A 111 14.34 -9.23 -6.74
CA SER A 111 13.95 -10.61 -6.47
C SER A 111 12.44 -10.77 -6.61
N THR A 112 12.02 -11.76 -7.40
CA THR A 112 10.60 -12.14 -7.51
C THR A 112 10.03 -12.64 -6.17
N GLN A 113 10.87 -13.20 -5.30
CA GLN A 113 10.47 -13.63 -3.97
C GLN A 113 10.09 -12.43 -3.08
N THR A 114 10.75 -11.28 -3.28
CA THR A 114 10.37 -10.03 -2.61
C THR A 114 9.00 -9.57 -3.10
N THR A 115 8.70 -9.69 -4.39
CA THR A 115 7.36 -9.41 -4.92
C THR A 115 6.29 -10.26 -4.24
N ASP A 116 6.50 -11.58 -4.14
CA ASP A 116 5.56 -12.48 -3.47
C ASP A 116 5.39 -12.14 -1.98
N ALA A 117 6.48 -11.77 -1.31
CA ALA A 117 6.45 -11.36 0.09
C ALA A 117 5.66 -10.05 0.30
N VAL A 118 5.83 -9.06 -0.58
CA VAL A 118 5.07 -7.80 -0.51
C VAL A 118 3.58 -8.04 -0.78
N ILE A 119 3.24 -8.90 -1.75
CA ILE A 119 1.84 -9.32 -1.98
C ILE A 119 1.26 -9.97 -0.72
N LYS A 120 2.01 -10.85 -0.07
CA LYS A 120 1.56 -11.51 1.16
C LYS A 120 1.34 -10.53 2.31
N ILE A 121 2.21 -9.51 2.44
CA ILE A 121 2.01 -8.43 3.42
C ILE A 121 0.72 -7.66 3.09
N ALA A 122 0.47 -7.33 1.82
CA ALA A 122 -0.77 -6.66 1.41
C ALA A 122 -2.03 -7.49 1.74
N GLN A 123 -2.01 -8.80 1.49
CA GLN A 123 -3.09 -9.72 1.89
C GLN A 123 -3.35 -9.70 3.40
N GLN A 124 -2.29 -9.65 4.21
CA GLN A 124 -2.39 -9.63 5.67
C GLN A 124 -2.90 -8.29 6.20
N ILE A 125 -2.49 -7.16 5.61
CA ILE A 125 -3.03 -5.83 5.93
C ILE A 125 -4.52 -5.78 5.58
N ASP A 126 -4.91 -6.29 4.42
CA ASP A 126 -6.28 -6.24 3.91
C ASP A 126 -7.26 -7.16 4.66
N SER A 127 -6.77 -8.18 5.36
CA SER A 127 -7.58 -9.13 6.14
C SER A 127 -7.83 -8.68 7.59
N ASN A 128 -7.26 -7.55 8.00
CA ASN A 128 -7.27 -7.05 9.38
C ASN A 128 -8.30 -5.92 9.56
#